data_AF-A0A1Q3GZ53-F1
#
_entry.id   AF-A0A1Q3GZ53-F1
#
_cell.length_a   1.000
_cell.length_b   1.000
_cell.length_c   1.000
_cell.angle_alpha   90.00
_cell.angle_beta   90.00
_cell.angle_gamma   90.00
#
_symmetry.space_group_name_H-M   'P 1'
#
loop_
_entity.id
_entity.type
_entity.pdbx_description
1 polymer ?
#
loop_
_entity_poly.entity_id
_entity_poly.type
_entity_poly.pdbx_seq_one_letter_code
_entity_poly.pdbx_strand_id
1 'polypeptide(L)'
;MKTQLYWSLLVLTLLGACVSSKKYKTLEAKYQSLEDSTNTQIRVLEANNSILQKEIDTLRFQRAMLEQKNATLNLTNEKSVAMINKLMSDYTSLEKEHITLLKNSAQEATVKKQLLVENQEKLSTSSQLLRKYRQQIFKLQNQLSSQEDALKQQYGKSNTGEDNPLDLRSRIVAKIPPQDRKYLDIEVDKGKVYIEIIDSVLFESDNKLTKKGEALLANLRTILKEYNLQVNGNEGQAENGNQSRKMSEVNRVLQTSRVKRLKDEQSTSTISTHKNQMTPLSLKNRKKMNKNPNSKTLIVVSEQEK
;
A
#
# COMPACT_ATOMS: atom_id res chain seq x y z
N MET A 1 152.19 4.44 72.70
CA MET A 1 151.44 3.21 72.35
C MET A 1 149.91 3.28 72.61
N LYS A 2 149.30 4.44 72.91
CA LYS A 2 147.85 4.54 73.18
C LYS A 2 147.00 5.04 71.99
N THR A 3 147.62 5.66 70.98
CA THR A 3 146.94 6.21 69.79
C THR A 3 146.73 5.19 68.68
N GLN A 4 147.56 4.13 68.61
CA GLN A 4 147.35 3.03 67.65
C GLN A 4 146.20 2.08 68.05
N LEU A 5 145.87 2.01 69.34
CA LEU A 5 144.78 1.16 69.83
C LEU A 5 143.40 1.77 69.52
N TYR A 6 143.29 3.10 69.57
CA TYR A 6 142.07 3.85 69.21
C TYR A 6 141.72 3.77 67.72
N TRP A 7 142.72 3.75 66.83
CA TRP A 7 142.49 3.55 65.39
C TRP A 7 142.00 2.12 65.09
N SER A 8 142.47 1.10 65.82
CA SER A 8 141.98 -0.26 65.61
C SER A 8 140.54 -0.48 66.10
N LEU A 9 140.12 0.25 67.14
CA LEU A 9 138.77 0.15 67.69
C LEU A 9 137.71 0.85 66.81
N LEU A 10 138.10 1.93 66.11
CA LEU A 10 137.22 2.67 65.19
C LEU A 10 136.99 1.93 63.87
N VAL A 11 137.96 1.12 63.42
CA VAL A 11 137.82 0.30 62.20
C VAL A 11 136.94 -0.93 62.44
N LEU A 12 136.89 -1.46 63.66
CA LEU A 12 136.12 -2.67 63.99
C LEU A 12 134.61 -2.42 64.14
N THR A 13 134.18 -1.17 64.41
CA THR A 13 132.76 -0.82 64.57
C THR A 13 132.06 -0.43 63.26
N LEU A 14 132.80 -0.12 62.18
CA LEU A 14 132.22 0.14 60.85
C LEU A 14 131.94 -1.11 60.02
N LEU A 15 132.51 -2.26 60.40
CA LEU A 15 132.35 -3.53 59.65
C LEU A 15 131.09 -4.32 60.04
N GLY A 16 130.39 -3.90 61.11
CA GLY A 16 129.16 -4.54 61.60
C GLY A 16 127.85 -4.07 60.96
N ALA A 17 127.88 -3.02 60.12
CA ALA A 17 126.68 -2.47 59.47
C ALA A 17 126.40 -3.05 58.07
N CYS A 18 127.22 -3.98 57.58
CA CYS A 18 127.07 -4.54 56.23
C CYS A 18 126.27 -5.85 56.26
N VAL A 19 124.96 -5.77 56.46
CA VAL A 19 124.06 -6.80 55.92
C VAL A 19 124.35 -6.87 54.42
N SER A 20 124.84 -8.02 53.93
CA SER A 20 125.41 -8.10 52.59
C SER A 20 124.45 -7.51 51.55
N SER A 21 124.90 -6.52 50.76
CA SER A 21 124.14 -5.93 49.64
C SER A 21 123.48 -7.00 48.75
N LYS A 22 124.09 -8.20 48.67
CA LYS A 22 123.55 -9.37 47.96
C LYS A 22 122.19 -9.82 48.49
N LYS A 23 121.97 -9.90 49.81
CA LYS A 23 120.66 -10.30 50.40
C LYS A 23 119.57 -9.27 50.12
N TYR A 24 119.90 -7.98 50.22
CA TYR A 24 118.98 -6.90 49.85
C TYR A 24 118.63 -6.95 48.36
N LYS A 25 119.63 -7.06 47.48
CA LYS A 25 119.42 -7.21 46.02
C LYS A 25 118.57 -8.44 45.67
N THR A 26 118.80 -9.58 46.34
CA THR A 26 117.97 -10.77 46.12
C THR A 26 116.54 -10.62 46.63
N LEU A 27 116.34 -9.85 47.70
CA LEU A 27 115.01 -9.59 48.25
C LEU A 27 114.26 -8.59 47.38
N GLU A 28 114.93 -7.53 46.94
CA GLU A 28 114.42 -6.54 45.97
C GLU A 28 114.03 -7.21 44.65
N ALA A 29 114.88 -8.08 44.10
CA ALA A 29 114.55 -8.84 42.90
C ALA A 29 113.32 -9.76 43.10
N LYS A 30 113.14 -10.34 44.29
CA LYS A 30 111.93 -11.13 44.62
C LYS A 30 110.69 -10.25 44.68
N TYR A 31 110.77 -9.08 45.33
CA TYR A 31 109.66 -8.12 45.36
C TYR A 31 109.27 -7.66 43.96
N GLN A 32 110.25 -7.26 43.13
CA GLN A 32 110.01 -6.87 41.74
C GLN A 32 109.39 -8.02 40.94
N SER A 33 109.90 -9.24 41.07
CA SER A 33 109.33 -10.40 40.36
C SER A 33 107.90 -10.72 40.80
N LEU A 34 107.59 -10.52 42.08
CA LEU A 34 106.24 -10.74 42.61
C LEU A 34 105.30 -9.64 42.12
N GLU A 35 105.74 -8.38 42.15
CA GLU A 35 105.02 -7.22 41.64
C GLU A 35 104.72 -7.36 40.14
N ASP A 36 105.70 -7.78 39.34
CA ASP A 36 105.52 -8.07 37.92
C ASP A 36 104.52 -9.23 37.70
N SER A 37 104.61 -10.30 38.51
CA SER A 37 103.66 -11.41 38.45
C SER A 37 102.25 -11.00 38.85
N THR A 38 102.08 -10.11 39.84
CA THR A 38 100.76 -9.61 40.22
C THR A 38 100.20 -8.66 39.17
N ASN A 39 101.04 -7.78 38.62
CA ASN A 39 100.64 -6.83 37.58
C ASN A 39 100.24 -7.55 36.29
N THR A 40 100.93 -8.63 35.93
CA THR A 40 100.54 -9.47 34.78
C THR A 40 99.22 -10.19 35.01
N GLN A 41 98.98 -10.74 36.21
CA GLN A 41 97.69 -11.36 36.56
C GLN A 41 96.55 -10.35 36.54
N ILE A 42 96.75 -9.15 37.08
CA ILE A 42 95.75 -8.06 37.05
C ILE A 42 95.39 -7.72 35.60
N ARG A 43 96.38 -7.54 34.72
CA ARG A 43 96.14 -7.26 33.29
C ARG A 43 95.37 -8.37 32.59
N VAL A 44 95.65 -9.64 32.90
CA VAL A 44 94.93 -10.78 32.34
C VAL A 44 93.48 -10.80 32.84
N LEU A 45 93.26 -10.56 34.14
CA LEU A 45 91.91 -10.48 34.70
C LEU A 45 91.11 -9.31 34.09
N GLU A 46 91.72 -8.15 33.90
CA GLU A 46 91.09 -6.99 33.27
C GLU A 46 90.72 -7.28 31.81
N ALA A 47 91.62 -7.92 31.05
CA ALA A 47 91.35 -8.33 29.67
C ALA A 47 90.19 -9.33 29.60
N ASN A 48 90.18 -10.33 30.48
CA ASN A 48 89.11 -11.32 30.55
C ASN A 48 87.78 -10.70 30.96
N ASN A 49 87.76 -9.81 31.95
CA ASN A 49 86.55 -9.07 32.33
C ASN A 49 86.01 -8.22 31.17
N SER A 50 86.90 -7.58 30.39
CA SER A 50 86.49 -6.83 29.20
C SER A 50 85.87 -7.74 28.13
N ILE A 51 86.43 -8.93 27.91
CA ILE A 51 85.90 -9.92 26.96
C ILE A 51 84.52 -10.43 27.43
N LEU A 52 84.41 -10.84 28.70
CA LEU A 52 83.16 -11.31 29.28
C LEU A 52 82.08 -10.24 29.25
N GLN A 53 82.44 -8.98 29.49
CA GLN A 53 81.50 -7.86 29.40
C GLN A 53 80.96 -7.70 27.98
N LYS A 54 81.84 -7.79 26.96
CA LYS A 54 81.42 -7.76 25.55
C LYS A 54 80.51 -8.93 25.22
N GLU A 55 80.81 -10.14 25.71
CA GLU A 55 79.98 -11.31 25.48
C GLU A 55 78.59 -11.15 26.12
N ILE A 56 78.52 -10.67 27.36
CA ILE A 56 77.26 -10.34 28.04
C ILE A 56 76.43 -9.34 27.22
N ASP A 57 77.07 -8.28 26.71
CA ASP A 57 76.38 -7.27 25.91
C ASP A 57 75.88 -7.84 24.57
N THR A 58 76.65 -8.71 23.92
CA THR A 58 76.21 -9.40 22.70
C THR A 58 75.03 -10.34 22.95
N LEU A 59 75.07 -11.12 24.04
CA LEU A 59 73.98 -12.02 24.41
C LEU A 59 72.71 -11.26 24.78
N ARG A 60 72.84 -10.13 25.47
CA ARG A 60 71.71 -9.22 25.76
C ARG A 60 71.08 -8.69 24.49
N PHE A 61 71.90 -8.26 23.52
CA PHE A 61 71.42 -7.79 22.23
C PHE A 61 70.68 -8.90 21.45
N GLN A 62 71.26 -10.09 21.39
CA GLN A 62 70.62 -11.23 20.73
C GLN A 62 69.28 -11.59 21.39
N ARG A 63 69.23 -11.61 22.73
CA ARG A 63 67.99 -11.87 23.47
C ARG A 63 66.90 -10.85 23.14
N ALA A 64 67.24 -9.56 23.12
CA ALA A 64 66.29 -8.50 22.76
C ALA A 64 65.75 -8.68 21.32
N MET A 65 66.62 -9.03 20.37
CA MET A 65 66.23 -9.32 18.99
C MET A 65 65.32 -10.54 18.88
N LEU A 66 65.62 -11.61 19.62
CA LEU A 66 64.81 -12.83 19.67
C LEU A 66 63.43 -12.55 20.28
N GLU A 67 63.37 -11.79 21.37
CA GLU A 67 62.11 -11.39 22.01
C GLU A 67 61.26 -10.54 21.05
N GLN A 68 61.86 -9.58 20.33
CA GLN A 68 61.16 -8.79 19.32
C GLN A 68 60.63 -9.64 18.17
N LYS A 69 61.45 -10.58 17.66
CA LYS A 69 61.04 -11.50 16.58
C LYS A 69 59.90 -12.40 17.03
N ASN A 70 59.94 -12.89 18.27
CA ASN A 70 58.89 -13.73 18.82
C ASN A 70 57.57 -12.96 19.00
N ALA A 71 57.63 -11.72 19.49
CA ALA A 71 56.47 -10.84 19.59
C ALA A 71 55.84 -10.58 18.21
N THR A 72 56.68 -10.33 17.20
CA THR A 72 56.21 -10.14 15.81
C THR A 72 55.56 -11.41 15.25
N LEU A 73 56.19 -12.57 15.46
CA LEU A 73 55.66 -13.86 15.01
C LEU A 73 54.31 -14.16 15.66
N ASN A 74 54.19 -13.95 16.97
CA ASN A 74 52.93 -14.13 17.70
C ASN A 74 51.84 -13.23 17.14
N LEU A 75 52.12 -11.95 16.91
CA LEU A 75 51.15 -11.03 16.30
C LEU A 75 50.74 -11.48 14.89
N THR A 76 51.67 -11.95 14.07
CA THR A 76 51.33 -12.47 12.73
C THR A 76 50.50 -13.74 12.80
N ASN A 77 50.78 -14.62 13.77
CA ASN A 77 50.03 -15.84 13.99
C ASN A 77 48.59 -15.52 14.42
N GLU A 78 48.41 -14.63 15.40
CA GLU A 78 47.09 -14.15 15.84
C GLU A 78 46.27 -13.56 14.68
N LYS A 79 46.89 -12.73 13.84
CA LYS A 79 46.25 -12.18 12.64
C LYS A 79 45.83 -13.28 11.67
N SER A 80 46.67 -14.29 11.45
CA SER A 80 46.35 -15.40 10.56
C SER A 80 45.18 -16.23 11.09
N VAL A 81 45.15 -16.52 12.40
CA VAL A 81 44.07 -17.26 13.05
C VAL A 81 42.76 -16.48 12.97
N ALA A 82 42.79 -15.17 13.20
CA ALA A 82 41.61 -14.31 13.05
C ALA A 82 41.10 -14.32 11.60
N MET A 83 41.98 -14.29 10.60
CA MET A 83 41.62 -14.36 9.19
C MET A 83 41.01 -15.71 8.82
N ILE A 84 41.57 -16.82 9.31
CA ILE A 84 41.04 -18.18 9.11
C ILE A 84 39.65 -18.30 9.72
N ASN A 85 39.46 -17.83 10.96
CA ASN A 85 38.16 -17.86 11.63
C ASN A 85 37.12 -17.02 10.89
N LYS A 86 37.51 -15.85 10.37
CA LYS A 86 36.63 -15.02 9.54
C LYS A 86 36.24 -15.75 8.25
N LEU A 87 37.22 -16.33 7.54
CA LEU A 87 36.96 -17.06 6.30
C LEU A 87 36.03 -18.26 6.53
N MET A 88 36.21 -18.99 7.63
CA MET A 88 35.31 -20.07 8.03
C MET A 88 33.90 -19.56 8.29
N SER A 89 33.75 -18.45 9.03
CA SER A 89 32.45 -17.82 9.27
C SER A 89 31.77 -17.41 7.96
N ASP A 90 32.50 -16.75 7.06
CA ASP A 90 31.99 -16.31 5.77
C ASP A 90 31.54 -17.51 4.92
N TYR A 91 32.29 -18.62 4.93
CA TYR A 91 31.92 -19.86 4.24
C TYR A 91 30.63 -20.46 4.80
N THR A 92 30.48 -20.54 6.13
CA THR A 92 29.26 -21.07 6.75
C THR A 92 28.03 -20.20 6.45
N SER A 93 28.20 -18.87 6.37
CA SER A 93 27.13 -17.95 5.97
C SER A 93 26.74 -18.18 4.52
N LEU A 94 27.72 -18.29 3.63
CA LEU A 94 27.50 -18.52 2.20
C LEU A 94 26.78 -19.85 1.94
N GLU A 95 27.17 -20.92 2.64
CA GLU A 95 26.50 -22.22 2.54
C GLU A 95 25.03 -22.14 2.97
N LYS A 96 24.74 -21.43 4.06
CA LYS A 96 23.37 -21.21 4.54
C LYS A 96 22.53 -20.40 3.55
N GLU A 97 23.11 -19.35 2.97
CA GLU A 97 22.45 -18.55 1.94
C GLU A 97 22.14 -19.38 0.70
N HIS A 98 23.10 -20.21 0.26
CA HIS A 98 22.94 -21.09 -0.89
C HIS A 98 21.81 -22.12 -0.68
N ILE A 99 21.77 -22.77 0.49
CA ILE A 99 20.68 -23.69 0.86
C ILE A 99 19.33 -22.97 0.87
N THR A 100 19.29 -21.75 1.41
CA THR A 100 18.07 -20.94 1.48
C THR A 100 17.59 -20.55 0.08
N LEU A 101 18.50 -20.16 -0.81
CA LEU A 101 18.19 -19.78 -2.19
C LEU A 101 17.65 -20.98 -2.99
N LEU A 102 18.25 -22.16 -2.84
CA LEU A 102 17.74 -23.38 -3.47
C LEU A 102 16.32 -23.72 -2.99
N LYS A 103 16.07 -23.62 -1.67
CA LYS A 103 14.74 -23.86 -1.11
C LYS A 103 13.71 -22.85 -1.62
N ASN A 104 14.05 -21.56 -1.61
CA ASN A 104 13.16 -20.51 -2.08
C ASN A 104 12.87 -20.64 -3.58
N SER A 105 13.89 -20.95 -4.39
CA SER A 105 13.72 -21.18 -5.83
C SER A 105 12.81 -22.37 -6.11
N ALA A 106 13.01 -23.49 -5.42
CA ALA A 106 12.14 -24.66 -5.53
C ALA A 106 10.70 -24.32 -5.12
N GLN A 107 10.51 -23.60 -4.02
CA GLN A 107 9.20 -23.16 -3.56
C GLN A 107 8.53 -22.21 -4.57
N GLU A 108 9.24 -21.23 -5.10
CA GLU A 108 8.72 -20.31 -6.12
C GLU A 108 8.30 -21.05 -7.39
N ALA A 109 9.10 -22.02 -7.85
CA ALA A 109 8.76 -22.87 -8.98
C ALA A 109 7.47 -23.65 -8.74
N THR A 110 7.25 -24.19 -7.53
CA THR A 110 6.01 -24.90 -7.19
C THR A 110 4.79 -23.97 -7.17
N VAL A 111 4.90 -22.78 -6.58
CA VAL A 111 3.82 -21.78 -6.53
C VAL A 111 3.47 -21.32 -7.95
N LYS A 112 4.48 -21.03 -8.78
CA LYS A 112 4.27 -20.64 -10.18
C LYS A 112 3.58 -21.73 -10.97
N LYS A 113 3.98 -23.00 -10.77
CA LYS A 113 3.32 -24.15 -11.39
C LYS A 113 1.85 -24.27 -10.98
N GLN A 114 1.54 -24.11 -9.70
CA GLN A 114 0.16 -24.12 -9.20
C GLN A 114 -0.67 -22.98 -9.81
N LEU A 115 -0.13 -21.76 -9.85
CA LEU A 115 -0.80 -20.60 -10.43
C LEU A 115 -1.05 -20.78 -11.94
N LEU A 116 -0.13 -21.41 -12.66
CA LEU A 116 -0.32 -21.74 -14.08
C LEU A 116 -1.48 -22.72 -14.28
N VAL A 117 -1.57 -23.76 -13.45
CA VAL A 117 -2.68 -24.73 -13.48
C VAL A 117 -4.00 -24.02 -13.17
N GLU A 118 -4.06 -23.21 -12.11
CA GLU A 118 -5.26 -22.47 -11.73
C GLU A 118 -5.72 -21.50 -12.83
N ASN A 119 -4.79 -20.76 -13.43
CA ASN A 119 -5.11 -19.85 -14.54
C ASN A 119 -5.59 -20.61 -15.78
N GLN A 120 -5.01 -21.76 -16.07
CA GLN A 120 -5.44 -22.60 -17.19
C GLN A 120 -6.87 -23.14 -16.96
N GLU A 121 -7.20 -23.54 -15.73
CA GLU A 121 -8.56 -23.95 -15.35
C GLU A 121 -9.56 -22.79 -15.47
N LYS A 122 -9.23 -21.61 -14.93
CA LYS A 122 -10.07 -20.40 -15.06
C LYS A 122 -10.30 -20.02 -16.51
N LEU A 123 -9.27 -20.11 -17.35
CA LEU A 123 -9.39 -19.83 -18.77
C LEU A 123 -10.31 -20.86 -19.46
N SER A 124 -10.17 -22.15 -19.12
CA SER A 124 -11.03 -23.20 -19.67
C SER A 124 -12.50 -22.99 -19.28
N THR A 125 -12.78 -22.70 -18.01
CA THR A 125 -14.15 -22.51 -17.49
C THR A 125 -14.79 -21.27 -18.09
N SER A 126 -14.05 -20.16 -18.16
CA SER A 126 -14.49 -18.93 -18.85
C SER A 126 -14.79 -19.20 -20.34
N SER A 127 -13.92 -19.94 -21.04
CA SER A 127 -14.15 -20.29 -22.44
C SER A 127 -15.42 -21.12 -22.64
N GLN A 128 -15.71 -22.06 -21.73
CA GLN A 128 -16.93 -22.87 -21.75
C GLN A 128 -18.18 -22.03 -21.46
N LEU A 129 -18.11 -21.11 -20.50
CA LEU A 129 -19.19 -20.16 -20.21
C LEU A 129 -19.49 -19.26 -21.41
N LEU A 130 -18.46 -18.70 -22.05
CA LEU A 130 -18.61 -17.90 -23.26
C LEU A 130 -19.27 -18.68 -24.40
N ARG A 131 -18.91 -19.96 -24.57
CA ARG A 131 -19.60 -20.85 -25.54
C ARG A 131 -21.07 -21.01 -25.21
N LYS A 132 -21.42 -21.24 -23.95
CA LYS A 132 -22.83 -21.35 -23.49
C LYS A 132 -23.60 -20.05 -23.73
N TYR A 133 -23.04 -18.90 -23.39
CA TYR A 133 -23.68 -17.60 -23.63
C TYR A 133 -23.87 -17.32 -25.12
N ARG A 134 -22.88 -17.61 -25.96
CA ARG A 134 -23.03 -17.51 -27.42
C ARG A 134 -24.18 -18.36 -27.94
N GLN A 135 -24.29 -19.61 -27.47
CA GLN A 135 -25.41 -20.48 -27.84
C GLN A 135 -26.77 -19.94 -27.38
N GLN A 136 -26.85 -19.36 -26.18
CA GLN A 136 -28.08 -18.73 -25.69
C GLN A 136 -28.46 -17.48 -26.50
N ILE A 137 -27.50 -16.62 -26.81
CA ILE A 137 -27.72 -15.43 -27.65
C ILE A 137 -28.25 -15.86 -29.02
N PHE A 138 -27.65 -16.87 -29.64
CA PHE A 138 -28.12 -17.39 -30.93
C PHE A 138 -29.56 -17.91 -30.87
N LYS A 139 -29.91 -18.65 -29.80
CA LYS A 139 -31.29 -19.10 -29.59
C LYS A 139 -32.27 -17.94 -29.42
N LEU A 140 -31.93 -16.95 -28.61
CA LEU A 140 -32.76 -15.76 -28.38
C LEU A 140 -32.91 -14.93 -29.66
N GLN A 141 -31.85 -14.77 -30.45
CA GLN A 141 -31.90 -14.12 -31.76
C GLN A 141 -32.86 -14.83 -32.72
N ASN A 142 -32.78 -16.16 -32.81
CA ASN A 142 -33.69 -16.93 -33.66
C ASN A 142 -35.15 -16.83 -33.19
N GLN A 143 -35.38 -16.83 -31.87
CA GLN A 143 -36.71 -16.64 -31.29
C GLN A 143 -37.27 -15.25 -31.60
N LEU A 144 -36.46 -14.19 -31.44
CA LEU A 144 -36.87 -12.83 -31.78
C LEU A 144 -37.15 -12.67 -33.27
N SER A 145 -36.32 -13.22 -34.16
CA SER A 145 -36.58 -13.21 -35.60
C SER A 145 -37.90 -13.92 -35.93
N SER A 146 -38.14 -15.10 -35.34
CA SER A 146 -39.38 -15.85 -35.56
C SER A 146 -40.61 -15.09 -35.05
N GLN A 147 -40.49 -14.40 -33.91
CA GLN A 147 -41.55 -13.54 -33.38
C GLN A 147 -41.78 -12.32 -34.26
N GLU A 148 -40.71 -11.67 -34.76
CA GLU A 148 -40.82 -10.53 -35.66
C GLU A 148 -41.50 -10.92 -36.97
N ASP A 149 -41.17 -12.09 -37.53
CA ASP A 149 -41.82 -12.63 -38.73
C ASP A 149 -43.30 -12.96 -38.46
N ALA A 150 -43.62 -13.56 -37.31
CA ALA A 150 -44.99 -13.83 -36.90
C ALA A 150 -45.80 -12.53 -36.69
N LEU A 151 -45.21 -11.51 -36.06
CA LEU A 151 -45.82 -10.19 -35.89
C LEU A 151 -46.02 -9.52 -37.27
N LYS A 152 -45.07 -9.56 -38.19
CA LYS A 152 -45.24 -9.05 -39.56
C LYS A 152 -46.40 -9.74 -40.28
N GLN A 153 -46.58 -11.04 -40.10
CA GLN A 153 -47.72 -11.76 -40.68
C GLN A 153 -49.05 -11.41 -39.99
N GLN A 154 -49.06 -11.17 -38.68
CA GLN A 154 -50.25 -10.82 -37.91
C GLN A 154 -50.68 -9.35 -38.12
N TYR A 155 -49.74 -8.41 -38.20
CA TYR A 155 -49.97 -6.98 -38.43
C TYR A 155 -50.01 -6.60 -39.92
N GLY A 156 -49.51 -7.45 -40.82
CA GLY A 156 -49.69 -7.29 -42.27
C GLY A 156 -51.15 -7.42 -42.74
N LYS A 157 -52.09 -7.72 -41.83
CA LYS A 157 -53.54 -7.83 -42.11
C LYS A 157 -54.46 -6.95 -41.26
N SER A 158 -53.95 -6.01 -40.44
CA SER A 158 -54.84 -5.12 -39.68
C SER A 158 -54.32 -3.69 -39.53
N ASN A 159 -55.16 -2.75 -39.97
CA ASN A 159 -55.32 -1.37 -39.49
C ASN A 159 -54.56 -0.25 -40.21
N THR A 160 -55.10 0.13 -41.38
CA THR A 160 -55.41 1.54 -41.65
C THR A 160 -56.50 2.00 -40.67
N GLY A 161 -56.18 2.80 -39.65
CA GLY A 161 -57.19 3.43 -38.79
C GLY A 161 -56.80 3.63 -37.31
N GLU A 162 -56.34 4.85 -37.01
CA GLU A 162 -56.49 5.65 -35.77
C GLU A 162 -56.01 5.19 -34.36
N ASP A 163 -55.81 3.91 -34.02
CA ASP A 163 -55.44 3.54 -32.62
C ASP A 163 -54.01 3.00 -32.46
N ASN A 164 -52.99 3.84 -32.71
CA ASN A 164 -51.59 3.45 -32.45
C ASN A 164 -51.01 4.19 -31.21
N PRO A 165 -50.76 3.52 -30.07
CA PRO A 165 -50.27 4.15 -28.84
C PRO A 165 -48.88 4.79 -28.99
N LEU A 166 -48.06 4.28 -29.93
CA LEU A 166 -46.76 4.87 -30.27
C LEU A 166 -46.90 6.27 -30.91
N ASP A 167 -47.96 6.47 -31.69
CA ASP A 167 -48.21 7.71 -32.41
C ASP A 167 -48.72 8.80 -31.47
N LEU A 168 -49.61 8.46 -30.53
CA LEU A 168 -50.07 9.38 -29.48
C LEU A 168 -48.91 9.87 -28.60
N ARG A 169 -48.05 8.96 -28.12
CA ARG A 169 -46.85 9.34 -27.34
C ARG A 169 -45.96 10.30 -28.12
N SER A 170 -45.68 9.98 -29.39
CA SER A 170 -44.80 10.78 -30.24
C SER A 170 -45.36 12.19 -30.48
N ARG A 171 -46.68 12.30 -30.71
CA ARG A 171 -47.38 13.58 -30.87
C ARG A 171 -47.36 14.45 -29.62
N ILE A 172 -47.56 13.87 -28.43
CA ILE A 172 -47.50 14.59 -27.15
C ILE A 172 -46.06 15.08 -26.89
N VAL A 173 -45.06 14.21 -27.04
CA VAL A 173 -43.65 14.56 -26.82
C VAL A 173 -43.17 15.66 -27.78
N ALA A 174 -43.66 15.66 -29.03
CA ALA A 174 -43.28 16.66 -30.04
C ALA A 174 -43.64 18.10 -29.60
N LYS A 175 -44.79 18.28 -28.95
CA LYS A 175 -45.30 19.60 -28.52
C LYS A 175 -44.71 20.09 -27.19
N ILE A 176 -44.00 19.24 -26.48
CA ILE A 176 -43.32 19.62 -25.24
C ILE A 176 -42.05 20.42 -25.58
N PRO A 177 -41.86 21.61 -24.97
CA PRO A 177 -40.67 22.42 -25.17
C PRO A 177 -39.40 21.59 -24.91
N PRO A 178 -38.37 21.62 -25.79
CA PRO A 178 -37.16 20.80 -25.66
C PRO A 178 -36.46 20.95 -24.29
N GLN A 179 -36.51 22.14 -23.71
CA GLN A 179 -35.96 22.48 -22.40
C GLN A 179 -36.63 21.77 -21.21
N ASP A 180 -37.86 21.31 -21.40
CA ASP A 180 -38.68 20.67 -20.36
C ASP A 180 -38.64 19.15 -20.43
N ARG A 181 -38.27 18.58 -21.59
CA ARG A 181 -38.16 17.12 -21.82
C ARG A 181 -37.21 16.41 -20.87
N LYS A 182 -36.18 17.09 -20.36
CA LYS A 182 -35.24 16.52 -19.37
C LYS A 182 -35.84 16.32 -17.97
N TYR A 183 -37.01 16.90 -17.71
CA TYR A 183 -37.65 16.86 -16.40
C TYR A 183 -38.92 16.00 -16.38
N LEU A 184 -39.30 15.44 -17.53
CA LEU A 184 -40.52 14.65 -17.67
C LEU A 184 -40.30 13.37 -18.47
N ASP A 185 -41.06 12.34 -18.14
CA ASP A 185 -41.17 11.11 -18.92
C ASP A 185 -42.64 10.81 -19.18
N ILE A 186 -42.91 10.23 -20.35
CA ILE A 186 -44.27 9.94 -20.82
C ILE A 186 -44.35 8.51 -21.34
N GLU A 187 -45.25 7.75 -20.73
CA GLU A 187 -45.58 6.39 -21.10
C GLU A 187 -47.08 6.30 -21.43
N VAL A 188 -47.41 5.55 -22.49
CA VAL A 188 -48.80 5.32 -22.91
C VAL A 188 -49.04 3.82 -22.81
N ASP A 189 -49.89 3.43 -21.86
CA ASP A 189 -50.29 2.03 -21.68
C ASP A 189 -51.81 1.94 -21.60
N LYS A 190 -52.41 1.06 -22.41
CA LYS A 190 -53.86 0.75 -22.42
C LYS A 190 -54.78 1.99 -22.47
N GLY A 191 -54.46 2.97 -23.31
CA GLY A 191 -55.26 4.20 -23.47
C GLY A 191 -55.13 5.20 -22.31
N LYS A 192 -54.25 4.95 -21.35
CA LYS A 192 -53.89 5.89 -20.28
C LYS A 192 -52.49 6.46 -20.52
N VAL A 193 -52.36 7.76 -20.29
CA VAL A 193 -51.09 8.48 -20.39
C VAL A 193 -50.54 8.70 -18.99
N TYR A 194 -49.36 8.16 -18.74
CA TYR A 194 -48.62 8.29 -17.49
C TYR A 194 -47.52 9.34 -17.68
N ILE A 195 -47.56 10.39 -16.87
CA ILE A 195 -46.63 11.51 -16.97
C ILE A 195 -45.89 11.62 -15.64
N GLU A 196 -44.59 11.31 -15.67
CA GLU A 196 -43.71 11.46 -14.51
C GLU A 196 -42.95 12.78 -14.59
N ILE A 197 -42.94 13.56 -13.52
CA ILE A 197 -42.21 14.84 -13.44
C ILE A 197 -41.34 14.87 -12.19
N ILE A 198 -40.12 15.40 -12.28
CA ILE A 198 -39.19 15.50 -11.14
C ILE A 198 -39.69 16.56 -10.12
N ASP A 199 -39.81 16.17 -8.84
CA ASP A 199 -40.31 17.04 -7.78
C ASP A 199 -39.47 18.30 -7.57
N SER A 200 -38.14 18.23 -7.74
CA SER A 200 -37.24 19.37 -7.55
C SER A 200 -37.49 20.51 -8.54
N VAL A 201 -38.18 20.22 -9.65
CA VAL A 201 -38.59 21.22 -10.65
C VAL A 201 -39.97 21.74 -10.32
N LEU A 202 -40.85 20.87 -9.81
CA LEU A 202 -42.22 21.23 -9.47
C LEU A 202 -42.33 22.03 -8.18
N PHE A 203 -41.60 21.65 -7.11
CA PHE A 203 -41.84 22.17 -5.77
C PHE A 203 -40.61 22.82 -5.12
N GLU A 204 -40.86 23.89 -4.36
CA GLU A 204 -39.93 24.46 -3.40
C GLU A 204 -39.90 23.63 -2.11
N SER A 205 -38.94 23.92 -1.21
CA SER A 205 -38.77 23.20 0.05
C SER A 205 -39.99 23.30 0.99
N ASP A 206 -40.85 24.30 0.81
CA ASP A 206 -42.09 24.50 1.56
C ASP A 206 -43.32 23.81 0.91
N ASN A 207 -43.10 23.01 -0.14
CA ASN A 207 -44.11 22.32 -0.95
C ASN A 207 -45.00 23.23 -1.80
N LYS A 208 -44.64 24.51 -1.99
CA LYS A 208 -45.28 25.37 -3.00
C LYS A 208 -44.70 25.10 -4.39
N LEU A 209 -45.48 25.38 -5.43
CA LEU A 209 -45.01 25.29 -6.81
C LEU A 209 -43.92 26.33 -7.08
N THR A 210 -42.84 25.91 -7.73
CA THR A 210 -41.87 26.87 -8.30
C THR A 210 -42.52 27.59 -9.48
N LYS A 211 -42.06 28.81 -9.81
CA LYS A 211 -42.52 29.52 -11.02
C LYS A 211 -42.34 28.70 -12.32
N LYS A 212 -41.30 27.86 -12.35
CA LYS A 212 -41.00 26.97 -13.48
C LYS A 212 -41.94 25.76 -13.51
N GLY A 213 -42.23 25.17 -12.34
CA GLY A 213 -43.20 24.08 -12.19
C GLY A 213 -44.60 24.50 -12.60
N GLU A 214 -45.03 25.71 -12.21
CA GLU A 214 -46.32 26.26 -12.61
C GLU A 214 -46.41 26.46 -14.14
N ALA A 215 -45.36 27.00 -14.77
CA ALA A 215 -45.30 27.16 -16.23
C ALA A 215 -45.33 25.80 -16.97
N LEU A 216 -44.60 24.80 -16.46
CA LEU A 216 -44.57 23.45 -17.02
C LEU A 216 -45.96 22.79 -16.99
N LEU A 217 -46.63 22.85 -15.84
CA LEU A 217 -47.97 22.31 -15.67
C LEU A 217 -49.01 23.06 -16.53
N ALA A 218 -48.87 24.39 -16.68
CA ALA A 218 -49.74 25.18 -17.55
C ALA A 218 -49.59 24.80 -19.03
N ASN A 219 -48.35 24.56 -19.49
CA ASN A 219 -48.08 24.06 -20.84
C ASN A 219 -48.65 22.66 -21.05
N LEU A 220 -48.43 21.77 -20.08
CA LEU A 220 -48.96 20.41 -20.12
C LEU A 220 -50.48 20.42 -20.22
N ARG A 221 -51.16 21.25 -19.41
CA ARG A 221 -52.61 21.41 -19.47
C ARG A 221 -53.12 21.80 -20.86
N THR A 222 -52.42 22.72 -21.54
CA THR A 222 -52.81 23.13 -22.91
C THR A 222 -52.70 21.97 -23.89
N ILE A 223 -51.61 21.19 -23.80
CA ILE A 223 -51.40 20.00 -24.63
C ILE A 223 -52.49 18.96 -24.35
N LEU A 224 -52.76 18.67 -23.06
CA LEU A 224 -53.77 17.68 -22.67
C LEU A 224 -55.18 18.06 -23.15
N LYS A 225 -55.55 19.35 -23.11
CA LYS A 225 -56.83 19.84 -23.64
C LYS A 225 -56.97 19.64 -25.15
N GLU A 226 -55.90 19.83 -25.91
CA GLU A 226 -55.93 19.64 -27.36
C GLU A 226 -56.24 18.17 -27.75
N TYR A 227 -55.86 17.23 -26.88
CA TYR A 227 -56.10 15.80 -27.08
C TYR A 227 -57.32 15.26 -26.31
N ASN A 228 -58.18 16.12 -25.74
CA ASN A 228 -59.33 15.73 -24.92
C ASN A 228 -58.97 14.79 -23.75
N LEU A 229 -57.78 14.95 -23.18
CA LEU A 229 -57.29 14.13 -22.07
C LEU A 229 -57.55 14.84 -20.73
N GLN A 230 -58.21 14.14 -19.80
CA GLN A 230 -58.50 14.60 -18.43
C GLN A 230 -57.65 13.90 -17.38
N VAL A 231 -57.21 14.66 -16.38
CA VAL A 231 -56.43 14.12 -15.25
C VAL A 231 -57.38 13.36 -14.32
N ASN A 232 -57.30 12.03 -14.33
CA ASN A 232 -58.31 11.15 -13.72
C ASN A 232 -57.93 10.63 -12.33
N GLY A 233 -56.69 10.86 -11.88
CA GLY A 233 -56.26 10.48 -10.55
C GLY A 233 -54.75 10.42 -10.41
N ASN A 234 -54.32 10.23 -9.16
CA ASN A 234 -52.92 10.19 -8.78
C ASN A 234 -52.60 8.81 -8.20
N GLU A 235 -51.73 8.05 -8.84
CA GLU A 235 -51.25 6.77 -8.33
C GLU A 235 -49.87 6.93 -7.70
N GLY A 236 -49.84 7.23 -6.41
CA GLY A 236 -48.65 7.17 -5.57
C GLY A 236 -49.04 6.62 -4.20
N GLN A 237 -48.35 5.58 -3.72
CA GLN A 237 -48.62 5.01 -2.39
C GLN A 237 -48.54 6.10 -1.31
N ALA A 238 -49.67 6.36 -0.64
CA ALA A 238 -49.80 7.37 0.40
C ALA A 238 -49.27 6.81 1.73
N GLU A 239 -48.11 7.27 2.17
CA GLU A 239 -47.66 7.05 3.55
C GLU A 239 -47.40 8.34 4.35
N ASN A 240 -47.64 9.55 3.82
CA ASN A 240 -47.47 10.78 4.61
C ASN A 240 -48.29 11.97 4.08
N GLY A 241 -48.93 12.72 4.98
CA GLY A 241 -49.81 13.86 4.69
C GLY A 241 -49.19 15.02 3.88
N ASN A 242 -47.86 15.07 3.71
CA ASN A 242 -47.17 16.05 2.86
C ASN A 242 -47.41 15.84 1.35
N GLN A 243 -47.63 14.61 0.89
CA GLN A 243 -47.94 14.33 -0.52
C GLN A 243 -49.31 14.90 -0.94
N SER A 244 -50.26 14.98 0.00
CA SER A 244 -51.60 15.55 -0.26
C SER A 244 -51.55 17.05 -0.55
N ARG A 245 -50.63 17.81 0.05
CA ARG A 245 -50.50 19.27 -0.19
C ARG A 245 -49.83 19.56 -1.54
N LYS A 246 -48.72 18.90 -1.84
CA LYS A 246 -48.04 18.97 -3.15
C LYS A 246 -49.01 18.67 -4.29
N MET A 247 -49.80 17.63 -4.12
CA MET A 247 -50.72 17.20 -5.16
C MET A 247 -51.93 18.13 -5.32
N SER A 248 -52.40 18.75 -4.24
CA SER A 248 -53.40 19.82 -4.31
C SER A 248 -52.93 20.98 -5.20
N GLU A 249 -51.66 21.37 -5.08
CA GLU A 249 -51.08 22.43 -5.90
C GLU A 249 -50.98 22.03 -7.39
N VAL A 250 -50.59 20.80 -7.69
CA VAL A 250 -50.53 20.27 -9.08
C VAL A 250 -51.93 20.20 -9.69
N ASN A 251 -52.89 19.63 -8.96
CA ASN A 251 -54.28 19.55 -9.39
C ASN A 251 -54.89 20.95 -9.54
N ARG A 252 -54.54 21.92 -8.68
CA ARG A 252 -54.96 23.32 -8.84
C ARG A 252 -54.55 23.84 -10.21
N VAL A 253 -53.33 23.61 -10.69
CA VAL A 253 -52.92 24.13 -12.00
C VAL A 253 -53.56 23.36 -13.16
N LEU A 254 -53.58 22.03 -13.09
CA LEU A 254 -54.08 21.17 -14.18
C LEU A 254 -55.61 21.21 -14.32
N GLN A 255 -56.35 21.31 -13.22
CA GLN A 255 -57.81 21.26 -13.18
C GLN A 255 -58.49 22.64 -13.10
N THR A 256 -57.77 23.74 -12.86
CA THR A 256 -58.40 25.07 -12.88
C THR A 256 -58.84 25.47 -14.29
N SER A 257 -60.11 25.30 -14.60
CA SER A 257 -60.81 26.23 -15.48
C SER A 257 -60.65 27.63 -14.85
N ARG A 258 -60.12 28.63 -15.57
CA ARG A 258 -60.13 30.02 -15.08
C ARG A 258 -61.59 30.46 -14.87
N VAL A 259 -62.12 30.24 -13.68
CA VAL A 259 -63.34 30.86 -13.18
C VAL A 259 -62.98 31.41 -11.80
N LYS A 260 -62.80 32.73 -11.73
CA LYS A 260 -62.84 33.46 -10.46
C LYS A 260 -64.18 33.13 -9.80
N ARG A 261 -64.19 32.37 -8.70
CA ARG A 261 -65.22 32.49 -7.68
C ARG A 261 -64.54 32.65 -6.32
N LEU A 262 -64.94 33.73 -5.68
CA LEU A 262 -64.55 34.14 -4.34
C LEU A 262 -64.95 33.07 -3.31
N LYS A 263 -64.15 33.01 -2.23
CA LYS A 263 -64.52 32.69 -0.82
C LYS A 263 -65.80 31.87 -0.60
N ASP A 264 -65.68 30.69 0.01
CA ASP A 264 -65.94 30.50 1.45
C ASP A 264 -65.74 29.02 1.85
N GLU A 265 -65.60 28.84 3.15
CA GLU A 265 -65.40 27.63 3.94
C GLU A 265 -66.15 26.37 3.45
N GLN A 266 -65.51 25.20 3.48
CA GLN A 266 -65.75 24.17 4.51
C GLN A 266 -65.08 22.85 4.13
N SER A 267 -64.31 22.35 5.11
CA SER A 267 -63.85 20.98 5.22
C SER A 267 -65.02 20.01 5.13
N THR A 268 -64.98 19.05 4.21
CA THR A 268 -65.62 17.74 4.43
C THR A 268 -64.75 16.62 3.87
N SER A 269 -64.07 15.96 4.80
CA SER A 269 -63.54 14.62 4.63
C SER A 269 -64.72 13.64 4.57
N THR A 270 -64.76 12.77 3.56
CA THR A 270 -65.44 11.48 3.68
C THR A 270 -64.57 10.38 3.11
N ILE A 271 -64.02 9.58 4.03
CA ILE A 271 -63.48 8.25 3.78
C ILE A 271 -64.69 7.29 3.74
N SER A 272 -64.79 6.48 2.69
CA SER A 272 -65.59 5.26 2.70
C SER A 272 -64.84 4.18 1.94
N THR A 273 -64.60 3.08 2.64
CA THR A 273 -63.94 1.86 2.17
C THR A 273 -65.01 0.82 1.89
N HIS A 274 -64.97 0.11 0.75
CA HIS A 274 -65.35 -1.31 0.69
C HIS A 274 -64.73 -2.00 -0.54
N LYS A 275 -64.18 -3.20 -0.26
CA LYS A 275 -63.50 -4.16 -1.12
C LYS A 275 -64.39 -4.72 -2.24
N ASN A 276 -63.83 -4.94 -3.44
CA ASN A 276 -63.73 -6.27 -4.05
C ASN A 276 -62.77 -6.31 -5.25
N GLN A 277 -62.18 -7.49 -5.45
CA GLN A 277 -60.93 -7.81 -6.13
C GLN A 277 -61.03 -7.84 -7.66
N MET A 278 -59.99 -7.36 -8.34
CA MET A 278 -59.34 -8.03 -9.48
C MET A 278 -57.85 -7.63 -9.48
N THR A 279 -56.96 -8.59 -9.28
CA THR A 279 -55.52 -8.42 -9.55
C THR A 279 -55.28 -8.67 -11.05
N PRO A 280 -54.37 -7.92 -11.67
CA PRO A 280 -53.26 -8.62 -12.31
C PRO A 280 -51.89 -7.94 -12.16
N LEU A 281 -50.89 -8.82 -11.98
CA LEU A 281 -49.52 -8.78 -12.48
C LEU A 281 -48.60 -7.64 -12.01
N SER A 282 -47.87 -7.98 -10.96
CA SER A 282 -46.69 -7.31 -10.41
C SER A 282 -45.58 -7.10 -11.44
N LEU A 283 -45.25 -5.85 -11.73
CA LEU A 283 -43.91 -5.46 -12.19
C LEU A 283 -42.98 -5.48 -10.98
N LYS A 284 -42.21 -6.57 -10.88
CA LYS A 284 -41.23 -6.81 -9.82
C LYS A 284 -40.16 -5.72 -9.77
N ASN A 285 -39.87 -5.29 -8.54
CA ASN A 285 -38.71 -4.55 -8.03
C ASN A 285 -38.93 -3.07 -7.70
N ARG A 286 -39.67 -2.78 -6.62
CA ARG A 286 -39.38 -1.61 -5.77
C ARG A 286 -38.64 -2.06 -4.52
N LYS A 287 -37.31 -2.01 -4.65
CA LYS A 287 -36.35 -2.02 -3.54
C LYS A 287 -36.67 -0.81 -2.64
N LYS A 288 -36.73 -1.02 -1.32
CA LYS A 288 -36.83 0.05 -0.32
C LYS A 288 -35.84 1.19 -0.67
N MET A 289 -36.35 2.40 -0.88
CA MET A 289 -35.54 3.61 -1.12
C MET A 289 -36.15 4.70 -0.22
N ASN A 290 -35.56 4.96 0.94
CA ASN A 290 -34.51 5.94 1.17
C ASN A 290 -34.91 7.36 0.73
N LYS A 291 -34.77 8.35 1.62
CA LYS A 291 -34.96 9.78 1.37
C LYS A 291 -34.09 10.18 0.17
N ASN A 292 -34.66 10.23 -1.03
CA ASN A 292 -33.92 10.41 -2.28
C ASN A 292 -34.19 11.81 -2.87
N PRO A 293 -33.18 12.59 -3.28
CA PRO A 293 -33.33 13.86 -4.02
C PRO A 293 -34.02 13.74 -5.40
N ASN A 294 -34.48 12.53 -5.77
CA ASN A 294 -35.15 12.21 -7.04
C ASN A 294 -36.62 11.80 -6.82
N SER A 295 -37.35 12.45 -5.91
CA SER A 295 -38.79 12.21 -5.84
C SER A 295 -39.46 12.68 -7.14
N LYS A 296 -40.42 11.91 -7.64
CA LYS A 296 -41.17 12.20 -8.86
C LYS A 296 -42.66 12.26 -8.55
N THR A 297 -43.35 13.15 -9.23
CA THR A 297 -44.81 13.27 -9.24
C THR A 297 -45.36 12.56 -10.46
N LEU A 298 -46.27 11.59 -10.25
CA LEU A 298 -46.96 10.87 -11.32
C LEU A 298 -48.35 11.47 -11.54
N ILE A 299 -48.65 11.82 -12.78
CA ILE A 299 -49.95 12.31 -13.23
C ILE A 299 -50.51 11.28 -14.21
N VAL A 300 -51.73 10.81 -13.97
CA VAL A 300 -52.43 9.87 -14.85
C VAL A 300 -53.55 10.58 -15.58
N VAL A 301 -53.56 10.46 -16.90
CA VAL A 301 -54.51 11.13 -17.79
C VAL A 301 -55.18 10.11 -18.69
N SER A 302 -56.49 10.21 -18.90
CA SER A 302 -57.18 9.45 -19.96
C SER A 302 -58.28 10.27 -20.60
N GLU A 303 -58.81 9.79 -21.72
CA GLU A 303 -59.84 10.50 -22.50
C GLU A 303 -61.09 10.81 -21.67
N GLN A 304 -61.76 11.93 -22.00
CA GLN A 304 -63.07 12.23 -21.41
C GLN A 304 -64.10 11.21 -21.91
N GLU A 305 -64.80 10.55 -21.00
CA GLU A 305 -66.10 9.96 -21.32
C GLU A 305 -67.05 11.12 -21.70
N LYS A 306 -67.66 11.04 -22.88
CA LYS A 306 -68.66 12.01 -23.36
C LYS A 306 -69.97 11.88 -22.59
#